data_AF-A0A954YDS2-F1
#
_entry.id   AF-A0A954YDS2-F1
#
_cell.length_a   1.000
_cell.length_b   1.000
_cell.length_c   1.000
_cell.angle_alpha   90.00
_cell.angle_beta   90.00
_cell.angle_gamma   90.00
#
_symmetry.space_group_name_H-M   'P 1'
#
loop_
_entity.id
_entity.type
_entity.pdbx_description
1 polymer ?
#
loop_
_entity_poly.entity_id
_entity_poly.type
_entity_poly.pdbx_seq_one_letter_code
_entity_poly.pdbx_strand_id
1 'polypeptide(L)'
;MRAKPAKQKQRPNIVSVHLSEESKKRLDDVCDARGMTIKSLLGRLIEWFVECDKTEQSIILKQVEITDVEGLADMILTRRKPSGGARGRRRAV
;
A
#
# COMPACT_ATOMS: atom_id res chain seq x y z
N MET A 1 -27.46 31.06 -25.48
CA MET A 1 -26.20 30.65 -24.82
C MET A 1 -26.50 29.53 -23.84
N ARG A 2 -25.99 28.30 -24.07
CA ARG A 2 -26.21 27.15 -23.17
C ARG A 2 -25.27 27.25 -21.97
N ALA A 3 -25.81 27.42 -20.76
CA ALA A 3 -25.03 27.38 -19.53
C ALA A 3 -24.48 25.95 -19.30
N LYS A 4 -23.18 25.85 -18.99
CA LYS A 4 -22.54 24.58 -18.62
C LYS A 4 -22.99 24.19 -17.20
N PRO A 5 -23.30 22.90 -16.94
CA PRO A 5 -23.66 22.47 -15.59
C PRO A 5 -22.46 22.61 -14.65
N ALA A 6 -22.69 23.20 -13.47
CA ALA A 6 -21.69 23.34 -12.43
C ALA A 6 -21.24 21.95 -11.94
N LYS A 7 -19.93 21.66 -11.98
CA LYS A 7 -19.37 20.43 -11.40
C LYS A 7 -19.69 20.40 -9.91
N GLN A 8 -20.53 19.46 -9.48
CA GLN A 8 -20.74 19.18 -8.05
C GLN A 8 -19.38 18.88 -7.41
N LYS A 9 -18.96 19.73 -6.47
CA LYS A 9 -17.82 19.43 -5.58
C LYS A 9 -18.19 18.19 -4.79
N GLN A 10 -17.63 17.03 -5.16
CA GLN A 10 -17.72 15.82 -4.34
C GLN A 10 -17.16 16.16 -2.96
N ARG A 11 -17.97 15.99 -1.92
CA ARG A 11 -17.51 16.14 -0.55
C ARG A 11 -16.54 14.99 -0.27
N PRO A 12 -15.36 15.25 0.32
CA PRO A 12 -14.44 14.19 0.66
C PRO A 12 -15.12 13.21 1.61
N ASN A 13 -14.95 11.92 1.37
CA ASN A 13 -15.40 10.88 2.29
C ASN A 13 -14.49 10.97 3.54
N ILE A 14 -15.01 11.50 4.64
CA ILE A 14 -14.25 11.65 5.89
C ILE A 14 -14.41 10.37 6.69
N VAL A 15 -13.30 9.69 6.95
CA VAL A 15 -13.23 8.55 7.86
C VAL A 15 -12.58 9.01 9.15
N SER A 16 -13.28 8.83 10.28
CA SER A 16 -12.74 9.10 11.61
C SER A 16 -12.18 7.80 12.19
N VAL A 17 -10.97 7.86 12.72
CA VAL A 17 -10.27 6.71 13.32
C VAL A 17 -9.85 7.07 14.74
N HIS A 18 -10.05 6.13 15.64
CA HIS A 18 -9.62 6.26 17.04
C HIS A 18 -8.36 5.43 17.22
N LEU A 19 -7.33 6.06 17.78
CA LEU A 19 -6.05 5.43 18.09
C LEU A 19 -5.85 5.47 19.60
N SER A 20 -5.21 4.45 20.16
CA SER A 20 -4.69 4.55 21.53
C SER A 20 -3.61 5.65 21.59
N GLU A 21 -3.41 6.23 22.77
CA GLU A 21 -2.39 7.28 22.96
C GLU A 21 -1.00 6.80 22.56
N GLU A 22 -0.65 5.55 22.89
CA GLU A 22 0.62 4.92 22.50
C GLU A 22 0.76 4.84 20.98
N SER A 23 -0.30 4.41 20.27
CA SER A 23 -0.28 4.28 18.81
C SER A 23 -0.16 5.65 18.14
N LYS A 24 -0.86 6.66 18.69
CA LYS A 24 -0.76 8.04 18.22
C LYS A 24 0.65 8.59 18.41
N LYS A 25 1.25 8.41 19.58
CA LYS A 25 2.61 8.86 19.87
C LYS A 25 3.62 8.25 18.88
N ARG A 26 3.55 6.94 18.65
CA ARG A 26 4.42 6.27 17.66
C ARG A 26 4.22 6.83 16.25
N LEU A 27 2.98 7.18 15.88
CA LEU A 27 2.68 7.77 14.59
C LEU A 27 3.25 9.19 14.47
N ASP A 28 3.14 9.99 15.53
CA ASP A 28 3.71 11.34 15.62
C ASP A 28 5.24 11.29 15.50
N ASP A 29 5.91 10.41 16.23
CA ASP A 29 7.37 10.23 16.18
C ASP A 29 7.87 9.92 14.75
N VAL A 30 7.15 9.06 14.02
CA VAL A 30 7.48 8.72 12.62
C VAL A 30 7.22 9.89 11.69
N CYS A 31 6.16 10.67 11.92
CA CYS A 31 5.86 11.87 11.14
C CYS A 31 6.94 12.92 11.32
N ASP A 32 7.38 13.17 12.55
CA ASP A 32 8.43 14.11 12.89
C ASP A 32 9.78 13.70 12.26
N ALA A 33 10.16 12.43 12.40
CA ALA A 33 11.40 11.90 11.82
C ALA A 33 11.45 12.02 10.29
N ARG A 34 10.29 12.00 9.62
CA ARG A 34 10.20 12.08 8.15
C ARG A 34 9.83 13.47 7.63
N GLY A 35 9.58 14.45 8.51
CA GLY A 35 9.12 15.79 8.14
C GLY A 35 7.78 15.78 7.42
N MET A 36 6.83 14.96 7.88
CA MET A 36 5.54 14.72 7.22
C MET A 36 4.37 14.99 8.15
N THR A 37 3.18 15.24 7.60
CA THR A 37 1.95 15.22 8.40
C THR A 37 1.39 13.80 8.49
N ILE A 38 0.64 13.50 9.56
CA ILE A 38 -0.09 12.23 9.74
C ILE A 38 -0.95 11.93 8.51
N LYS A 39 -1.65 12.93 7.98
CA LYS A 39 -2.50 12.77 6.78
C LYS A 39 -1.69 12.32 5.57
N SER A 40 -0.53 12.94 5.32
CA SER A 40 0.34 12.59 4.19
C SER A 40 0.93 11.19 4.36
N LEU A 41 1.31 10.82 5.59
CA LEU A 41 1.83 9.49 5.91
C LEU A 41 0.76 8.41 5.68
N LEU A 42 -0.43 8.60 6.24
CA LEU A 42 -1.55 7.66 6.07
C LEU A 42 -1.95 7.52 4.59
N GLY A 43 -1.98 8.62 3.84
CA GLY A 43 -2.25 8.59 2.40
C GLY A 43 -1.27 7.68 1.66
N ARG A 44 0.04 7.84 1.91
CA ARG A 44 1.08 7.00 1.30
C ARG A 44 0.99 5.54 1.72
N LEU A 45 0.67 5.27 2.99
CA LEU A 45 0.52 3.89 3.47
C LEU A 45 -0.69 3.19 2.83
N ILE A 46 -1.80 3.91 2.64
CA ILE A 46 -2.98 3.38 1.95
C ILE A 46 -2.65 3.11 0.48
N GLU A 47 -2.00 4.05 -0.21
CA GLU A 47 -1.58 3.87 -1.61
C GLU A 47 -0.67 2.64 -1.75
N TRP A 48 0.35 2.53 -0.89
CA TRP A 48 1.25 1.37 -0.85
C TRP A 48 0.50 0.06 -0.57
N PHE A 49 -0.43 0.06 0.38
CA PHE A 49 -1.23 -1.12 0.71
C PHE A 49 -2.12 -1.57 -0.46
N VAL A 50 -2.66 -0.63 -1.25
CA VAL A 50 -3.46 -0.94 -2.43
C VAL A 50 -2.60 -1.50 -3.58
N GLU A 51 -1.33 -1.12 -3.66
CA GLU A 51 -0.36 -1.67 -4.62
C GLU A 51 0.11 -3.10 -4.26
N CYS A 52 -0.01 -3.49 -2.99
CA CYS A 52 0.27 -4.85 -2.55
C CYS A 52 -0.69 -5.87 -3.17
N ASP A 53 -0.20 -7.08 -3.43
CA ASP A 53 -1.08 -8.18 -3.83
C ASP A 53 -1.94 -8.69 -2.66
N LYS A 54 -2.95 -9.50 -2.94
CA LYS A 54 -3.89 -10.00 -1.91
C LYS A 54 -3.17 -10.77 -0.81
N THR A 55 -2.11 -11.51 -1.14
CA THR A 55 -1.33 -12.28 -0.15
C THR A 55 -0.57 -11.34 0.77
N GLU A 56 0.09 -10.34 0.20
CA GLU A 56 0.79 -9.29 0.96
C GLU A 56 -0.17 -8.52 1.89
N GLN A 57 -1.34 -8.14 1.37
CA GLN A 57 -2.38 -7.47 2.16
C GLN A 57 -2.84 -8.33 3.33
N SER A 58 -3.09 -9.63 3.12
CA SER A 58 -3.49 -10.56 4.17
C SER A 58 -2.40 -10.73 5.24
N ILE A 59 -1.12 -10.76 4.86
CA ILE A 59 -0.01 -10.81 5.82
C ILE A 59 0.03 -9.52 6.66
N ILE A 60 -0.06 -8.36 6.02
CA ILE A 60 -0.03 -7.05 6.69
C ILE A 60 -1.19 -6.93 7.70
N LEU A 61 -2.38 -7.38 7.32
CA LEU A 61 -3.57 -7.38 8.18
C LEU A 61 -3.58 -8.52 9.22
N LYS A 62 -2.51 -9.32 9.31
CA LYS A 62 -2.41 -10.50 10.18
C LYS A 62 -3.60 -11.46 10.02
N GLN A 63 -4.08 -11.61 8.79
CA GLN A 63 -5.16 -12.55 8.43
C GLN A 63 -4.63 -13.95 8.10
N VAL A 64 -3.34 -14.18 8.30
CA VAL A 64 -2.65 -15.45 8.03
C VAL A 64 -2.07 -15.94 9.36
N GLU A 65 -2.15 -17.24 9.63
CA GLU A 65 -1.47 -17.84 10.77
C GLU A 65 0.05 -17.65 10.65
N ILE A 66 0.71 -17.41 11.79
CA ILE A 66 2.14 -17.08 11.86
C ILE A 66 3.00 -18.17 11.20
N THR A 67 2.58 -19.43 11.28
CA THR A 67 3.23 -20.59 10.66
C THR A 67 3.29 -20.53 9.14
N ASP A 68 2.32 -19.86 8.50
CA ASP A 68 2.25 -19.74 7.05
C ASP A 68 2.93 -18.46 6.53
N VAL A 69 3.26 -17.52 7.42
CA VAL A 69 3.84 -16.21 7.06
C VAL A 69 5.23 -16.36 6.45
N GLU A 70 6.08 -17.24 6.99
CA GLU A 70 7.44 -17.45 6.46
C GLU A 70 7.41 -18.00 5.03
N GLY A 71 6.59 -19.03 4.78
CA GLY A 71 6.44 -19.63 3.45
C GLY A 71 5.83 -18.68 2.42
N LEU A 72 4.86 -17.85 2.83
CA LEU A 72 4.24 -16.86 1.95
C LEU A 72 5.17 -15.67 1.68
N ALA A 73 5.96 -15.23 2.66
CA ALA A 73 6.96 -14.18 2.47
C ALA A 73 8.02 -14.61 1.44
N ASP A 74 8.49 -15.85 1.48
CA ASP A 74 9.43 -16.39 0.50
C ASP A 74 8.82 -16.48 -0.92
N MET A 75 7.53 -16.83 -1.03
CA MET A 75 6.80 -16.80 -2.31
C MET A 75 6.69 -15.38 -2.89
N ILE A 76 6.49 -14.37 -2.05
CA ILE A 76 6.39 -12.98 -2.47
C ILE A 76 7.77 -12.46 -2.95
N LEU A 77 8.84 -12.76 -2.20
CA LEU A 77 10.20 -12.37 -2.56
C LEU A 77 10.67 -13.01 -3.87
N THR A 78 10.27 -14.26 -4.12
CA THR A 78 10.57 -14.97 -5.38
C THR A 78 9.78 -14.41 -6.57
N ARG A 79 8.53 -13.96 -6.39
CA ARG A 79 7.76 -13.25 -7.42
C ARG A 79 8.34 -11.88 -7.78
N ARG A 80 8.88 -11.15 -6.81
CA ARG A 80 9.46 -9.81 -7.01
C ARG A 80 10.83 -9.81 -7.66
N LYS A 81 11.54 -10.94 -7.69
CA LYS A 81 12.73 -11.06 -8.56
C LYS A 81 12.27 -11.00 -10.01
N PRO A 82 12.63 -9.97 -10.79
CA PRO A 82 12.34 -10.00 -12.21
C PRO A 82 13.04 -11.23 -12.77
N SER A 83 12.29 -12.07 -13.46
CA SER A 83 12.83 -13.14 -14.31
C SER A 83 13.54 -12.49 -15.52
N GLY A 84 14.58 -11.70 -15.25
CA GLY A 84 15.46 -11.12 -16.25
C GLY A 84 16.44 -12.19 -16.70
N GLY A 85 16.15 -12.86 -17.82
CA GLY A 85 17.17 -13.66 -18.49
C GLY A 85 16.74 -14.90 -19.27
N ALA A 86 15.53 -14.95 -19.83
CA ALA A 86 15.20 -15.97 -20.84
C ALA A 86 14.64 -15.34 -22.12
N ARG A 87 15.32 -14.32 -22.67
CA ARG A 87 15.15 -13.98 -24.09
C ARG A 87 15.88 -15.04 -24.90
N GLY A 88 15.15 -16.11 -25.20
CA GLY A 88 15.55 -17.12 -26.17
C GLY A 88 15.97 -16.46 -27.48
N ARG A 89 17.26 -16.59 -27.78
CA ARG A 89 17.86 -16.32 -29.09
C ARG A 89 17.27 -17.34 -30.07
N ARG A 90 16.05 -17.12 -30.56
CA ARG A 90 15.52 -17.87 -31.71
C ARG A 90 16.30 -17.41 -32.94
N ARG A 91 17.15 -18.33 -33.42
CA ARG A 91 17.71 -18.35 -34.78
C ARG A 91 16.65 -17.90 -35.78
N ALA A 92 16.94 -16.83 -36.52
CA ALA A 92 16.41 -16.63 -37.84
C ALA A 92 17.41 -17.23 -38.83
N VAL A 93 16.85 -17.85 -39.86
CA VAL A 93 17.47 -18.68 -40.90
C VAL A 93 18.50 -17.90 -41.70
#